data_AF-A0A2E5Y0L5-F1
#
_entry.id   AF-A0A2E5Y0L5-F1
#
_cell.length_a   1.000
_cell.length_b   1.000
_cell.length_c   1.000
_cell.angle_alpha   90.00
_cell.angle_beta   90.00
_cell.angle_gamma   90.00
#
_symmetry.space_group_name_H-M   'P 1'
#
loop_
_entity.id
_entity.type
_entity.pdbx_description
1 polymer ?
#
loop_
_entity_poly.entity_id
_entity_poly.type
_entity_poly.pdbx_seq_one_letter_code
_entity_poly.pdbx_strand_id
1 'polypeptide(L)'
;MLTSCKKNITLLLSISLMIFTSLLGSSPTVTITATDGSNAVADGATTNDATITITFTTSEATSNFAVGDVTVTNGTISNFSASSSTVYTATLTPSGVLQTNFGDVPGFQESGTRHYVAIENNAHASQANNSDLITAAAYLSSVTNCSYDTGVYGLRLSGAQQNPAYQDDEDDHDCLNNLTGVTNTFYQKTANGYTYIFAISDNAMNLIDTAIAQNSAQSMPVAVDVAANTFTDAASDNNTAATQFNWTYNGVVPTISSVSLASNNATIAVTMSEAVYNTNSGSGALQASDFAFTISGGSATLSSATPTSISASGNVYTLGIGLSGTPTGAETLTVNPTDNGIYDVVGNEASTSQSNNTASLNDQVAPTMTITAAAGGSAVSSGATTNDATLTLTFTSSEATSNFVVGDITVSGGSLSSFSATSSTVYTATFTPSSSGATTVDVAANKFTDAASNNNTAATQYTWTYDGTAPTMAITAAAGGSAVSSGATTNNSTLTLTFTSSEATSNFAVGDITVSGGSLSSFSASSSTVYTATFTPSSSGATTVDVAANKFTDAVGNSNTAASQFTWTYDGTVPTMAITAAAGGSA
;
A
#
# COMPACT_ATOMS: atom_id res chain seq x y z
N MET A 1 -67.04 -14.07 94.35
CA MET A 1 -66.85 -12.94 93.41
C MET A 1 -65.39 -12.69 93.03
N LEU A 2 -64.41 -12.74 93.94
CA LEU A 2 -62.99 -12.50 93.59
C LEU A 2 -62.36 -13.51 92.61
N THR A 3 -62.77 -14.78 92.63
CA THR A 3 -62.25 -15.83 91.72
C THR A 3 -62.71 -15.69 90.27
N SER A 4 -63.91 -15.12 90.04
CA SER A 4 -64.42 -14.87 88.68
C SER A 4 -63.77 -13.64 88.04
N CYS A 5 -63.37 -12.65 88.86
CA CYS A 5 -62.67 -11.46 88.41
C CYS A 5 -61.22 -11.78 87.98
N LYS A 6 -60.52 -12.68 88.70
CA LYS A 6 -59.19 -13.16 88.32
C LYS A 6 -59.17 -13.92 86.98
N LYS A 7 -60.12 -14.84 86.75
CA LYS A 7 -60.21 -15.59 85.48
C LYS A 7 -60.49 -14.70 84.27
N ASN A 8 -61.34 -13.68 84.42
CA ASN A 8 -61.60 -12.72 83.35
C ASN A 8 -60.41 -11.79 83.08
N ILE A 9 -59.66 -11.38 84.10
CA ILE A 9 -58.44 -10.58 83.90
C ILE A 9 -57.33 -11.41 83.24
N THR A 10 -57.15 -12.68 83.61
CA THR A 10 -56.18 -13.56 82.95
C THR A 10 -56.58 -13.86 81.51
N LEU A 11 -57.88 -14.09 81.24
CA LEU A 11 -58.37 -14.29 79.87
C LEU A 11 -58.25 -13.00 79.02
N LEU A 12 -58.53 -11.82 79.59
CA LEU A 12 -58.29 -10.54 78.91
C LEU A 12 -56.80 -10.26 78.69
N LEU A 13 -55.91 -10.60 79.64
CA LEU A 13 -54.47 -10.45 79.45
C LEU A 13 -53.93 -11.47 78.43
N SER A 14 -54.44 -12.70 78.40
CA SER A 14 -54.04 -13.72 77.43
C SER A 14 -54.60 -13.45 76.03
N ILE A 15 -55.82 -12.91 75.91
CA ILE A 15 -56.39 -12.43 74.64
C ILE A 15 -55.67 -11.15 74.21
N SER A 16 -55.36 -10.22 75.11
CA SER A 16 -54.59 -9.02 74.79
C SER A 16 -53.15 -9.35 74.39
N LEU A 17 -52.52 -10.35 75.02
CA LEU A 17 -51.18 -10.82 74.68
C LEU A 17 -51.17 -11.66 73.39
N MET A 18 -52.19 -12.48 73.13
CA MET A 18 -52.35 -13.18 71.84
C MET A 18 -52.67 -12.22 70.70
N ILE A 19 -53.49 -11.19 70.93
CA ILE A 19 -53.78 -10.12 69.97
C ILE A 19 -52.52 -9.26 69.74
N PHE A 20 -51.72 -8.97 70.77
CA PHE A 20 -50.44 -8.26 70.59
C PHE A 20 -49.42 -9.08 69.80
N THR A 21 -49.34 -10.40 69.99
CA THR A 21 -48.43 -11.24 69.21
C THR A 21 -48.92 -11.51 67.78
N SER A 22 -50.21 -11.32 67.48
CA SER A 22 -50.75 -11.40 66.11
C SER A 22 -50.85 -10.04 65.40
N LEU A 23 -50.61 -8.93 66.10
CA LEU A 23 -50.57 -7.57 65.54
C LEU A 23 -49.14 -7.06 65.29
N LEU A 24 -48.12 -7.76 65.76
CA LEU A 24 -46.75 -7.52 65.30
C LEU A 24 -46.62 -8.24 63.96
N GLY A 25 -46.92 -7.52 62.88
CA GLY A 25 -46.66 -8.00 61.53
C GLY A 25 -45.17 -8.35 61.43
N SER A 26 -44.86 -9.31 60.56
CA SER A 26 -43.46 -9.46 60.17
C SER A 26 -43.02 -8.16 59.49
N SER A 27 -41.81 -7.69 59.76
CA SER A 27 -41.25 -6.59 58.96
C SER A 27 -41.26 -6.98 57.48
N PRO A 28 -41.76 -6.12 56.58
CA PRO A 28 -41.78 -6.43 55.16
C PRO A 28 -40.35 -6.59 54.64
N THR A 29 -40.12 -7.63 53.84
CA THR A 29 -38.85 -7.91 53.17
C THR A 29 -38.98 -7.61 51.68
N VAL A 30 -37.87 -7.28 51.01
CA VAL A 30 -37.83 -7.03 49.55
C VAL A 30 -36.88 -8.03 48.90
N THR A 31 -37.37 -8.70 47.86
CA THR A 31 -36.54 -9.48 46.93
C THR A 31 -36.37 -8.70 45.65
N ILE A 32 -35.13 -8.52 45.20
CA ILE A 32 -34.80 -7.82 43.95
C ILE A 32 -34.43 -8.87 42.90
N THR A 33 -35.09 -8.84 41.74
CA THR A 33 -34.77 -9.68 40.58
C THR A 33 -34.69 -8.83 39.33
N ALA A 34 -34.00 -9.31 38.30
CA ALA A 34 -33.82 -8.56 37.06
C ALA A 34 -34.09 -9.42 35.82
N THR A 35 -34.55 -8.77 34.75
CA THR A 35 -34.74 -9.38 33.44
C THR A 35 -34.29 -8.44 32.32
N ASP A 36 -33.65 -9.01 31.31
CA ASP A 36 -33.51 -8.39 29.99
C ASP A 36 -34.58 -9.01 29.07
N GLY A 37 -35.59 -8.21 28.72
CA GLY A 37 -36.79 -8.71 28.04
C GLY A 37 -37.44 -9.89 28.78
N SER A 38 -37.31 -11.09 28.22
CA SER A 38 -37.83 -12.34 28.80
C SER A 38 -36.78 -13.16 29.57
N ASN A 39 -35.50 -12.77 29.49
CA ASN A 39 -34.38 -13.51 30.04
C ASN A 39 -34.08 -13.04 31.46
N ALA A 40 -33.83 -13.96 32.38
CA ALA A 40 -33.44 -13.62 33.75
C ALA A 40 -31.98 -13.14 33.79
N VAL A 41 -31.73 -12.04 34.49
CA VAL A 41 -30.39 -11.51 34.76
C VAL A 41 -30.05 -11.84 36.22
N ALA A 42 -29.02 -12.67 36.40
CA ALA A 42 -28.58 -13.08 37.73
C ALA A 42 -27.86 -11.93 38.46
N ASP A 43 -27.88 -11.95 39.79
CA ASP A 43 -27.07 -11.04 40.61
C ASP A 43 -25.57 -11.28 40.34
N GLY A 44 -24.85 -10.20 40.03
CA GLY A 44 -23.46 -10.19 39.59
C GLY A 44 -23.24 -10.45 38.10
N ALA A 45 -24.30 -10.58 37.29
CA ALA A 45 -24.17 -10.79 35.85
C ALA A 45 -23.54 -9.58 35.14
N THR A 46 -22.83 -9.85 34.03
CA THR A 46 -22.36 -8.83 33.09
C THR A 46 -23.11 -8.97 31.78
N THR A 47 -23.68 -7.88 31.27
CA THR A 47 -24.37 -7.86 29.96
C THR A 47 -24.03 -6.59 29.20
N ASN A 48 -24.35 -6.54 27.90
CA ASN A 48 -24.21 -5.34 27.07
C ASN A 48 -25.52 -4.58 26.86
N ASP A 49 -26.56 -4.91 27.65
CA ASP A 49 -27.86 -4.28 27.52
C ASP A 49 -27.83 -2.84 28.03
N ALA A 50 -28.29 -1.90 27.21
CA ALA A 50 -28.37 -0.49 27.60
C ALA A 50 -29.28 -0.27 28.83
N THR A 51 -30.27 -1.15 29.04
CA THR A 51 -31.18 -1.13 30.19
C THR A 51 -31.62 -2.53 30.56
N ILE A 52 -31.92 -2.76 31.85
CA ILE A 52 -32.61 -3.98 32.31
C ILE A 52 -33.87 -3.62 33.10
N THR A 53 -34.83 -4.54 33.17
CA THR A 53 -36.01 -4.40 34.02
C THR A 53 -35.72 -4.98 35.40
N ILE A 54 -35.84 -4.17 36.44
CA ILE A 54 -35.74 -4.59 37.84
C ILE A 54 -37.15 -4.77 38.41
N THR A 55 -37.36 -5.89 39.10
CA THR A 55 -38.59 -6.21 39.81
C THR A 55 -38.29 -6.30 41.30
N PHE A 56 -39.02 -5.53 42.09
CA PHE A 56 -39.03 -5.57 43.55
C PHE A 56 -40.28 -6.33 44.00
N THR A 57 -40.09 -7.44 44.70
CA THR A 57 -41.19 -8.23 45.28
C THR A 57 -41.14 -8.12 46.80
N THR A 58 -42.19 -7.57 47.40
CA THR A 58 -42.31 -7.43 48.85
C THR A 58 -43.02 -8.65 49.45
N SER A 59 -42.67 -9.07 50.67
CA SER A 59 -43.32 -10.23 51.32
C SER A 59 -44.80 -10.01 51.64
N GLU A 60 -45.24 -8.76 51.69
CA GLU A 60 -46.61 -8.34 51.95
C GLU A 60 -46.90 -6.96 51.35
N ALA A 61 -48.15 -6.51 51.44
CA ALA A 61 -48.57 -5.24 50.85
C ALA A 61 -47.95 -4.05 51.56
N THR A 62 -47.39 -3.09 50.80
CA THR A 62 -46.77 -1.89 51.36
C THR A 62 -47.72 -0.69 51.37
N SER A 63 -47.49 0.24 52.29
CA SER A 63 -48.27 1.47 52.40
C SER A 63 -47.66 2.65 51.64
N ASN A 64 -46.33 2.68 51.47
CA ASN A 64 -45.62 3.84 50.94
C ASN A 64 -44.33 3.52 50.17
N PHE A 65 -44.10 2.29 49.71
CA PHE A 65 -42.90 1.97 48.92
C PHE A 65 -42.89 2.74 47.59
N ALA A 66 -41.85 3.54 47.38
CA ALA A 66 -41.69 4.45 46.25
C ALA A 66 -40.24 4.48 45.76
N VAL A 67 -40.00 5.11 44.60
CA VAL A 67 -38.66 5.21 44.00
C VAL A 67 -37.60 5.83 44.93
N GLY A 68 -38.02 6.73 45.85
CA GLY A 68 -37.12 7.35 46.83
C GLY A 68 -36.57 6.39 47.88
N ASP A 69 -37.15 5.20 48.02
CA ASP A 69 -36.71 4.15 48.93
C ASP A 69 -35.62 3.25 48.32
N VAL A 70 -35.37 3.41 47.02
CA VAL A 70 -34.38 2.67 46.25
C VAL A 70 -33.15 3.52 46.05
N THR A 71 -31.98 2.95 46.31
CA THR A 71 -30.69 3.56 46.02
C THR A 71 -30.02 2.84 44.86
N VAL A 72 -29.44 3.61 43.94
CA VAL A 72 -28.73 3.08 42.77
C VAL A 72 -27.35 3.71 42.69
N THR A 73 -26.32 2.88 42.67
CA THR A 73 -24.94 3.31 42.44
C THR A 73 -24.60 3.15 40.96
N ASN A 74 -23.98 4.18 40.36
CA ASN A 74 -23.62 4.21 38.93
C ASN A 74 -24.79 3.85 37.99
N GLY A 75 -26.02 4.21 38.36
CA GLY A 75 -27.20 4.03 37.54
C GLY A 75 -28.34 4.95 37.94
N THR A 76 -29.41 4.90 37.17
CA THR A 76 -30.68 5.57 37.45
C THR A 76 -31.82 4.58 37.28
N ILE A 77 -32.89 4.79 38.04
CA ILE A 77 -34.14 4.07 37.87
C ILE A 77 -35.17 5.02 37.25
N SER A 78 -35.89 4.53 36.24
CA SER A 78 -37.02 5.19 35.61
C SER A 78 -38.22 4.24 35.53
N ASN A 79 -39.39 4.76 35.14
CA ASN A 79 -40.63 3.96 34.96
C ASN A 79 -41.03 3.13 36.18
N PHE A 80 -40.68 3.58 37.39
CA PHE A 80 -41.02 2.89 38.63
C PHE A 80 -42.55 2.87 38.80
N SER A 81 -43.11 1.67 38.84
CA SER A 81 -44.57 1.48 38.88
C SER A 81 -44.93 0.22 39.66
N ALA A 82 -46.08 0.25 40.34
CA ALA A 82 -46.63 -0.91 41.03
C ALA A 82 -47.45 -1.77 40.04
N SER A 83 -47.04 -3.01 39.85
CA SER A 83 -47.80 -4.00 39.05
C SER A 83 -48.84 -4.73 39.90
N SER A 84 -48.62 -4.81 41.22
CA SER A 84 -49.59 -5.28 42.21
C SER A 84 -49.30 -4.63 43.56
N SER A 85 -50.07 -4.98 44.61
CA SER A 85 -49.78 -4.51 45.98
C SER A 85 -48.46 -5.02 46.56
N THR A 86 -47.80 -5.98 45.90
CA THR A 86 -46.55 -6.61 46.37
C THR A 86 -45.43 -6.62 45.32
N VAL A 87 -45.68 -6.12 44.11
CA VAL A 87 -44.74 -6.20 42.99
C VAL A 87 -44.62 -4.84 42.34
N TYR A 88 -43.38 -4.37 42.22
CA TYR A 88 -43.02 -3.10 41.63
C TYR A 88 -41.96 -3.33 40.56
N THR A 89 -42.10 -2.67 39.42
CA THR A 89 -41.17 -2.79 38.29
C THR A 89 -40.57 -1.45 37.97
N ALA A 90 -39.31 -1.44 37.55
CA ALA A 90 -38.62 -0.23 37.11
C ALA A 90 -37.57 -0.56 36.05
N THR A 91 -37.21 0.42 35.24
CA THR A 91 -36.12 0.33 34.26
C THR A 91 -34.84 0.83 34.90
N LEU A 92 -33.79 0.00 34.94
CA LEU A 92 -32.45 0.36 35.41
C LEU A 92 -31.55 0.69 34.22
N THR A 93 -30.93 1.86 34.26
CA THR A 93 -30.00 2.36 33.24
C THR A 93 -28.67 2.74 33.89
N PRO A 94 -27.51 2.23 33.43
CA PRO A 94 -26.20 2.63 33.96
C PRO A 94 -25.90 4.13 33.73
N SER A 95 -25.26 4.78 34.71
CA SER A 95 -24.88 6.18 34.65
C SER A 95 -23.66 6.35 33.75
N GLY A 96 -23.90 6.61 32.47
CA GLY A 96 -22.84 6.67 31.45
C GLY A 96 -23.36 6.21 30.09
N VAL A 97 -24.40 5.38 30.06
CA VAL A 97 -25.17 5.14 28.84
C VAL A 97 -25.94 6.42 28.53
N LEU A 98 -25.42 7.26 27.64
CA LEU A 98 -26.26 8.28 27.01
C LEU A 98 -27.40 7.54 26.34
N GLN A 99 -28.65 7.75 26.80
CA GLN A 99 -29.82 7.14 26.18
C GLN A 99 -29.85 7.54 24.71
N THR A 100 -29.52 6.59 23.84
CA THR A 100 -29.61 6.71 22.40
C THR A 100 -31.07 6.49 21.97
N ASN A 101 -32.00 7.31 22.47
CA ASN A 101 -33.24 7.54 21.74
C ASN A 101 -33.04 8.81 20.90
N PHE A 102 -32.14 8.70 19.92
CA PHE A 102 -32.09 9.63 18.80
C PHE A 102 -33.18 9.21 17.81
N GLY A 103 -34.44 9.41 18.20
CA GLY A 103 -35.55 9.21 17.28
C GLY A 103 -35.51 10.29 16.19
N ASP A 104 -35.90 9.93 14.97
CA ASP A 104 -36.26 10.89 13.93
C ASP A 104 -37.23 11.92 14.52
N VAL A 105 -36.80 13.18 14.63
CA VAL A 105 -37.71 14.27 15.00
C VAL A 105 -38.65 14.49 13.80
N PRO A 106 -39.97 14.30 13.92
CA PRO A 106 -40.89 14.52 12.80
C PRO A 106 -40.78 15.98 12.31
N GLY A 107 -40.16 16.19 11.15
CA GLY A 107 -39.88 17.51 10.57
C GLY A 107 -38.42 17.79 10.24
N PHE A 108 -37.48 16.97 10.72
CA PHE A 108 -36.12 16.87 10.18
C PHE A 108 -36.07 15.63 9.27
N GLN A 109 -35.80 15.83 7.98
CA GLN A 109 -35.49 14.73 7.05
C GLN A 109 -34.00 14.80 6.73
N GLU A 110 -33.32 13.67 6.89
CA GLU A 110 -31.90 13.50 6.64
C GLU A 110 -31.56 13.70 5.16
N SER A 111 -30.40 14.31 4.92
CA SER A 111 -29.68 14.23 3.65
C SER A 111 -28.20 14.07 3.96
N GLY A 112 -27.75 12.81 3.98
CA GLY A 112 -26.33 12.43 4.07
C GLY A 112 -25.68 12.63 5.44
N THR A 113 -25.01 11.58 5.94
CA THR A 113 -23.97 11.46 7.01
C THR A 113 -23.88 12.46 8.18
N ARG A 114 -24.88 13.30 8.47
CA ARG A 114 -24.83 14.33 9.51
C ARG A 114 -26.06 14.24 10.42
N HIS A 115 -25.81 13.89 11.67
CA HIS A 115 -26.83 13.74 12.70
C HIS A 115 -27.04 15.06 13.46
N TYR A 116 -28.30 15.44 13.72
CA TYR A 116 -28.66 16.45 14.71
C TYR A 116 -29.20 15.75 15.95
N VAL A 117 -28.87 16.25 17.15
CA VAL A 117 -29.25 15.60 18.42
C VAL A 117 -30.40 16.35 19.11
N ALA A 118 -31.56 15.70 19.18
CA ALA A 118 -32.62 16.01 20.14
C ALA A 118 -32.79 14.81 21.08
N ILE A 119 -32.77 15.04 22.40
CA ILE A 119 -32.98 13.99 23.41
C ILE A 119 -34.44 14.07 23.88
N GLU A 120 -35.21 13.00 23.68
CA GLU A 120 -36.63 12.94 24.06
C GLU A 120 -36.86 12.61 25.54
N ASN A 121 -37.96 13.15 26.09
CA ASN A 121 -38.78 12.48 27.09
C ASN A 121 -40.27 12.74 26.78
N ASN A 122 -40.90 11.79 26.09
CA ASN A 122 -42.35 11.59 25.87
C ASN A 122 -43.25 12.86 25.77
N ALA A 123 -43.34 13.51 24.59
CA ALA A 123 -44.58 14.11 24.05
C ALA A 123 -44.37 14.94 22.75
N HIS A 124 -44.88 14.46 21.61
CA HIS A 124 -44.84 15.10 20.29
C HIS A 124 -45.14 16.62 20.26
N ALA A 125 -44.26 17.43 19.65
CA ALA A 125 -44.52 18.83 19.33
C ALA A 125 -44.62 19.05 17.81
N SER A 126 -45.82 19.39 17.35
CA SER A 126 -46.10 19.74 15.96
C SER A 126 -45.49 21.10 15.57
N GLN A 127 -44.80 21.11 14.42
CA GLN A 127 -44.41 22.27 13.59
C GLN A 127 -43.40 23.23 14.22
N ALA A 128 -42.15 23.04 13.79
CA ALA A 128 -40.94 23.76 14.17
C ALA A 128 -40.91 25.23 13.68
N ASN A 129 -41.78 26.06 14.26
CA ASN A 129 -41.54 27.49 14.42
C ASN A 129 -41.12 27.78 15.87
N ASN A 130 -40.36 26.86 16.48
CA ASN A 130 -40.05 26.91 17.89
C ASN A 130 -39.10 28.09 18.18
N SER A 131 -39.35 28.83 19.26
CA SER A 131 -38.51 29.95 19.71
C SER A 131 -37.04 29.55 19.92
N ASP A 132 -36.79 28.27 20.18
CA ASP A 132 -35.45 27.72 20.37
C ASP A 132 -34.63 27.69 19.08
N LEU A 133 -35.26 27.43 17.92
CA LEU A 133 -34.59 27.50 16.63
C LEU A 133 -34.24 28.94 16.27
N ILE A 134 -35.12 29.89 16.57
CA ILE A 134 -34.83 31.33 16.39
C ILE A 134 -33.67 31.75 17.30
N THR A 135 -33.66 31.26 18.54
CA THR A 135 -32.56 31.54 19.49
C THR A 135 -31.25 30.91 19.01
N ALA A 136 -31.29 29.66 18.53
CA ALA A 136 -30.14 28.95 18.00
C ALA A 136 -29.60 29.63 16.73
N ALA A 137 -30.47 30.03 15.79
CA ALA A 137 -30.10 30.79 14.60
C ALA A 137 -29.38 32.09 14.98
N ALA A 138 -29.94 32.84 15.95
CA ALA A 138 -29.34 34.08 16.42
C ALA A 138 -28.00 33.85 17.12
N TYR A 139 -27.89 32.80 17.94
CA TYR A 139 -26.65 32.43 18.60
C TYR A 139 -25.58 32.01 17.59
N LEU A 140 -25.88 31.07 16.70
CA LEU A 140 -24.98 30.61 15.64
C LEU A 140 -24.54 31.76 14.73
N SER A 141 -25.46 32.66 14.37
CA SER A 141 -25.13 33.87 13.60
C SER A 141 -24.26 34.88 14.37
N SER A 142 -24.25 34.80 15.71
CA SER A 142 -23.43 35.68 16.56
C SER A 142 -22.05 35.12 16.87
N VAL A 143 -21.89 33.79 16.81
CA VAL A 143 -20.62 33.10 17.11
C VAL A 143 -19.91 32.57 15.86
N THR A 144 -20.55 32.63 14.71
CA THR A 144 -19.96 32.32 13.39
C THR A 144 -20.04 33.55 12.48
N ASN A 145 -19.29 33.52 11.37
CA ASN A 145 -19.38 34.57 10.33
C ASN A 145 -20.52 34.33 9.32
N CYS A 146 -21.40 33.39 9.61
CA CYS A 146 -22.49 32.96 8.73
C CYS A 146 -23.81 33.52 9.27
N SER A 147 -24.75 33.87 8.39
CA SER A 147 -26.10 34.24 8.80
C SER A 147 -27.01 33.03 8.65
N TYR A 148 -27.72 32.67 9.70
CA TYR A 148 -28.67 31.56 9.71
C TYR A 148 -30.11 32.06 9.85
N ASP A 149 -31.05 31.38 9.21
CA ASP A 149 -32.49 31.62 9.24
C ASP A 149 -33.24 30.33 9.65
N THR A 150 -34.49 30.48 10.09
CA THR A 150 -35.38 29.35 10.39
C THR A 150 -36.35 29.13 9.24
N GLY A 151 -36.45 27.89 8.75
CA GLY A 151 -37.43 27.46 7.75
C GLY A 151 -38.45 26.47 8.32
N VAL A 152 -39.41 26.07 7.50
CA VAL A 152 -40.49 25.11 7.83
C VAL A 152 -39.94 23.76 8.37
N TYR A 153 -38.69 23.44 8.04
CA TYR A 153 -38.03 22.17 8.37
C TYR A 153 -36.75 22.31 9.22
N GLY A 154 -36.45 23.49 9.79
CA GLY A 154 -35.29 23.67 10.70
C GLY A 154 -34.42 24.91 10.45
N LEU A 155 -33.15 24.84 10.84
CA LEU A 155 -32.12 25.86 10.64
C LEU A 155 -31.52 25.76 9.23
N ARG A 156 -31.23 26.90 8.59
CA ARG A 156 -30.57 26.98 7.27
C ARG A 156 -29.69 28.23 7.17
N LEU A 157 -28.79 28.29 6.19
CA LEU A 157 -28.10 29.53 5.85
C LEU A 157 -29.06 30.55 5.20
N SER A 158 -28.98 31.79 5.67
CA SER A 158 -29.75 32.92 5.16
C SER A 158 -29.36 33.23 3.72
N GLY A 159 -30.28 32.99 2.78
CA GLY A 159 -30.10 33.28 1.36
C GLY A 159 -30.09 32.05 0.44
N ALA A 160 -30.04 30.84 0.99
CA ALA A 160 -30.25 29.62 0.22
C ALA A 160 -31.69 29.61 -0.36
N GLN A 161 -31.81 29.53 -1.69
CA GLN A 161 -33.10 29.41 -2.36
C GLN A 161 -33.79 28.11 -1.90
N GLN A 162 -35.11 28.15 -1.71
CA GLN A 162 -35.89 26.96 -1.36
C GLN A 162 -35.69 25.88 -2.41
N ASN A 163 -34.97 24.81 -2.10
CA ASN A 163 -34.92 23.63 -2.96
C ASN A 163 -36.11 22.71 -2.62
N PRO A 164 -37.09 22.50 -3.54
CA PRO A 164 -38.24 21.63 -3.30
C PRO A 164 -37.91 20.13 -3.42
N ALA A 165 -36.68 19.77 -3.79
CA ALA A 165 -36.22 18.39 -3.90
C ALA A 165 -34.74 18.30 -3.50
N TYR A 166 -34.48 17.87 -2.25
CA TYR A 166 -33.18 17.55 -1.68
C TYR A 166 -32.24 16.89 -2.71
N GLN A 167 -31.36 17.70 -3.30
CA GLN A 167 -30.12 17.24 -3.92
C GLN A 167 -29.00 18.04 -3.27
N ASP A 168 -27.95 17.32 -2.90
CA ASP A 168 -26.70 17.77 -2.28
C ASP A 168 -26.32 19.19 -2.74
N ASP A 169 -26.41 20.14 -1.80
CA ASP A 169 -25.81 21.47 -1.98
C ASP A 169 -24.44 21.40 -1.30
N GLU A 170 -23.43 20.93 -2.05
CA GLU A 170 -22.03 20.89 -1.62
C GLU A 170 -21.48 22.28 -1.25
N ASP A 171 -22.20 23.37 -1.55
CA ASP A 171 -21.83 24.75 -1.21
C ASP A 171 -22.06 25.12 0.28
N ASP A 172 -22.85 24.34 1.04
CA ASP A 172 -23.05 24.56 2.48
C ASP A 172 -21.89 24.03 3.35
N HIS A 173 -20.91 23.33 2.76
CA HIS A 173 -19.79 22.68 3.47
C HIS A 173 -18.70 23.63 3.99
N ASP A 174 -18.61 24.87 3.49
CA ASP A 174 -17.46 25.75 3.75
C ASP A 174 -17.60 26.65 4.98
N CYS A 175 -18.82 26.88 5.49
CA CYS A 175 -19.05 27.87 6.56
C CYS A 175 -18.80 27.32 7.98
N LEU A 176 -18.99 26.01 8.21
CA LEU A 176 -18.76 25.35 9.52
C LEU A 176 -17.31 24.89 9.75
N ASN A 177 -16.53 24.67 8.68
CA ASN A 177 -15.20 24.07 8.79
C ASN A 177 -14.07 25.06 9.14
N ASN A 178 -14.32 26.37 9.10
CA ASN A 178 -13.27 27.39 9.20
C ASN A 178 -13.12 28.08 10.57
N LEU A 179 -13.74 27.55 11.64
CA LEU A 179 -13.72 28.16 12.97
C LEU A 179 -12.89 27.36 13.98
N THR A 180 -11.61 27.10 13.67
CA THR A 180 -10.67 26.52 14.64
C THR A 180 -10.18 27.60 15.61
N GLY A 181 -10.89 27.79 16.74
CA GLY A 181 -10.40 28.65 17.82
C GLY A 181 -11.36 29.10 18.92
N VAL A 182 -12.63 28.69 18.93
CA VAL A 182 -13.59 29.07 19.99
C VAL A 182 -13.74 28.00 21.06
N THR A 183 -13.78 28.43 22.32
CA THR A 183 -13.92 27.61 23.53
C THR A 183 -15.33 27.05 23.77
N ASN A 184 -16.31 27.36 22.91
CA ASN A 184 -17.69 26.87 23.00
C ASN A 184 -18.04 26.09 21.74
N THR A 185 -17.73 24.80 21.71
CA THR A 185 -18.01 23.90 20.58
C THR A 185 -19.48 23.51 20.46
N PHE A 186 -20.29 23.77 21.49
CA PHE A 186 -21.70 23.39 21.56
C PHE A 186 -22.57 24.51 22.10
N TYR A 187 -23.79 24.61 21.57
CA TYR A 187 -24.89 25.38 22.16
C TYR A 187 -25.97 24.42 22.64
N GLN A 188 -26.28 24.45 23.93
CA GLN A 188 -27.32 23.62 24.54
C GLN A 188 -28.47 24.50 25.02
N LYS A 189 -29.70 24.09 24.72
CA LYS A 189 -30.91 24.73 25.27
C LYS A 189 -31.94 23.69 25.67
N THR A 190 -32.50 23.84 26.87
CA THR A 190 -33.60 22.99 27.36
C THR A 190 -34.91 23.77 27.30
N ALA A 191 -35.91 23.19 26.64
CA ALA A 191 -37.24 23.78 26.49
C ALA A 191 -38.29 22.70 26.21
N ASN A 192 -39.50 22.86 26.76
CA ASN A 192 -40.63 21.94 26.58
C ASN A 192 -40.32 20.47 26.92
N GLY A 193 -39.39 20.21 27.85
CA GLY A 193 -38.97 18.86 28.23
C GLY A 193 -37.89 18.25 27.33
N TYR A 194 -37.43 18.97 26.31
CA TYR A 194 -36.39 18.56 25.37
C TYR A 194 -35.10 19.33 25.61
N THR A 195 -33.96 18.67 25.43
CA THR A 195 -32.66 19.33 25.33
C THR A 195 -32.18 19.24 23.90
N TYR A 196 -31.94 20.40 23.30
CA TYR A 196 -31.40 20.55 21.95
C TYR A 196 -29.92 20.90 22.04
N ILE A 197 -29.08 20.18 21.28
CA ILE A 197 -27.65 20.43 21.18
C ILE A 197 -27.30 20.78 19.74
N PHE A 198 -26.68 21.94 19.55
CA PHE A 198 -26.23 22.42 18.24
C PHE A 198 -24.70 22.51 18.24
N ALA A 199 -24.06 21.92 17.23
CA ALA A 199 -22.61 21.99 17.04
C ALA A 199 -22.25 23.09 16.04
N ILE A 200 -21.09 23.71 16.25
CA ILE A 200 -20.57 24.77 15.38
C ILE A 200 -19.65 24.26 14.26
N SER A 201 -19.30 22.96 14.25
CA SER A 201 -18.48 22.31 13.21
C SER A 201 -18.62 20.79 13.20
N ASP A 202 -18.21 20.14 12.10
CA ASP A 202 -18.12 18.68 11.99
C ASP A 202 -17.13 18.09 13.01
N ASN A 203 -16.04 18.83 13.31
CA ASN A 203 -15.08 18.41 14.32
C ASN A 203 -15.69 18.43 15.74
N ALA A 204 -16.63 19.33 16.02
CA ALA A 204 -17.39 19.34 17.27
C ALA A 204 -18.40 18.18 17.34
N MET A 205 -19.02 17.81 16.22
CA MET A 205 -19.85 16.61 16.14
C MET A 205 -19.03 15.33 16.33
N ASN A 206 -17.86 15.23 15.70
CA ASN A 206 -16.92 14.12 15.91
C ASN A 206 -16.47 14.01 17.37
N LEU A 207 -16.36 15.12 18.11
CA LEU A 207 -16.08 15.11 19.55
C LEU A 207 -17.25 14.54 20.36
N ILE A 208 -18.50 14.76 19.96
CA ILE A 208 -19.68 14.10 20.54
C ILE A 208 -19.67 12.62 20.21
N ASP A 209 -19.44 12.24 18.95
CA ASP A 209 -19.38 10.83 18.55
C ASP A 209 -18.24 10.09 19.25
N THR A 210 -17.08 10.75 19.41
CA THR A 210 -15.95 10.22 20.17
C THR A 210 -16.29 10.09 21.66
N ALA A 211 -16.98 11.07 22.24
CA ALA A 211 -17.41 11.01 23.65
C ALA A 211 -18.49 9.96 23.88
N ILE A 212 -19.44 9.78 22.95
CA ILE A 212 -20.45 8.72 22.95
C ILE A 212 -19.77 7.36 22.83
N ALA A 213 -18.89 7.18 21.85
CA ALA A 213 -18.14 5.94 21.67
C ALA A 213 -17.28 5.60 22.89
N GLN A 214 -16.64 6.58 23.54
CA GLN A 214 -15.87 6.36 24.77
C GLN A 214 -16.73 6.02 25.99
N ASN A 215 -17.99 6.46 26.03
CA ASN A 215 -18.91 6.19 27.14
C ASN A 215 -19.62 4.85 26.97
N SER A 216 -19.95 4.49 25.73
CA SER A 216 -20.40 3.14 25.36
C SER A 216 -19.28 2.11 25.56
N ALA A 217 -18.01 2.47 25.33
CA ALA A 217 -16.85 1.58 25.50
C ALA A 217 -16.37 1.42 26.95
N GLN A 218 -17.28 1.37 27.94
CA GLN A 218 -16.91 1.14 29.34
C GLN A 218 -17.61 -0.06 29.96
N SER A 219 -16.87 -0.73 30.84
CA SER A 219 -17.41 -1.69 31.78
C SER A 219 -17.74 -0.96 33.08
N MET A 220 -19.02 -0.94 33.48
CA MET A 220 -19.54 -0.18 34.60
C MET A 220 -20.33 -1.06 35.57
N PRO A 221 -19.86 -1.23 36.82
CA PRO A 221 -20.63 -1.91 37.85
C PRO A 221 -21.73 -0.99 38.39
N VAL A 222 -22.96 -1.50 38.38
CA VAL A 222 -24.20 -0.90 38.87
C VAL A 222 -24.71 -1.72 40.05
N ALA A 223 -25.21 -1.04 41.09
CA ALA A 223 -25.79 -1.71 42.24
C ALA A 223 -27.13 -1.07 42.63
N VAL A 224 -28.13 -1.90 42.91
CA VAL A 224 -29.46 -1.50 43.37
C VAL A 224 -29.68 -2.03 44.78
N ASP A 225 -30.07 -1.15 45.70
CA ASP A 225 -30.28 -1.51 47.11
C ASP A 225 -31.53 -0.82 47.68
N VAL A 226 -32.18 -1.48 48.63
CA VAL A 226 -33.29 -0.95 49.43
C VAL A 226 -32.89 -1.07 50.90
N ALA A 227 -32.53 0.07 51.49
CA ALA A 227 -32.10 0.14 52.88
C ALA A 227 -33.24 -0.21 53.85
N ALA A 228 -32.90 -0.58 55.09
CA ALA A 228 -33.89 -0.79 56.14
C ALA A 228 -34.57 0.53 56.55
N ASN A 229 -35.82 0.45 57.00
CA ASN A 229 -36.62 1.59 57.50
C ASN A 229 -36.88 2.70 56.47
N THR A 230 -37.01 2.35 55.19
CA THR A 230 -37.38 3.29 54.11
C THR A 230 -38.89 3.31 53.87
N PHE A 231 -39.58 2.18 54.04
CA PHE A 231 -41.04 2.08 53.89
C PHE A 231 -41.68 1.20 54.98
N THR A 232 -43.02 1.23 55.04
CA THR A 232 -43.82 0.43 55.97
C THR A 232 -44.88 -0.41 55.27
N ASP A 233 -45.35 -1.45 55.96
CA ASP A 233 -46.54 -2.20 55.58
C ASP A 233 -47.84 -1.52 56.08
N ALA A 234 -48.97 -2.24 56.05
CA ALA A 234 -50.25 -1.76 56.58
C ALA A 234 -50.30 -1.75 58.13
N ALA A 235 -49.50 -2.58 58.81
CA ALA A 235 -49.36 -2.58 60.26
C ALA A 235 -48.41 -1.47 60.78
N SER A 236 -47.80 -0.70 59.87
CA SER A 236 -46.78 0.34 60.15
C SER A 236 -45.44 -0.22 60.62
N ASP A 237 -45.15 -1.48 60.31
CA ASP A 237 -43.86 -2.12 60.54
C ASP A 237 -42.85 -1.69 59.46
N ASN A 238 -41.66 -1.28 59.89
CA ASN A 238 -40.58 -0.87 58.98
C ASN A 238 -40.00 -2.08 58.23
N ASN A 239 -39.60 -1.87 56.97
CA ASN A 239 -38.91 -2.88 56.19
C ASN A 239 -37.52 -3.23 56.72
N THR A 240 -37.10 -4.48 56.47
CA THR A 240 -35.69 -4.86 56.58
C THR A 240 -34.92 -4.49 55.32
N ALA A 241 -33.60 -4.37 55.43
CA ALA A 241 -32.75 -4.15 54.26
C ALA A 241 -32.86 -5.33 53.26
N ALA A 242 -32.87 -5.03 51.97
CA ALA A 242 -32.81 -6.03 50.92
C ALA A 242 -31.38 -6.58 50.77
N THR A 243 -31.25 -7.72 50.10
CA THR A 243 -29.96 -8.09 49.50
C THR A 243 -29.73 -7.22 48.28
N GLN A 244 -28.60 -6.50 48.25
CA GLN A 244 -28.20 -5.67 47.11
C GLN A 244 -28.11 -6.52 45.83
N PHE A 245 -28.63 -5.97 44.74
CA PHE A 245 -28.50 -6.57 43.40
C PHE A 245 -27.38 -5.85 42.64
N ASN A 246 -26.41 -6.62 42.15
CA ASN A 246 -25.27 -6.15 41.38
C ASN A 246 -25.42 -6.52 39.92
N TRP A 247 -25.06 -5.61 39.02
CA TRP A 247 -25.05 -5.83 37.58
C TRP A 247 -23.92 -5.05 36.95
N THR A 248 -23.20 -5.62 35.99
CA THR A 248 -22.18 -4.89 35.24
C THR A 248 -22.64 -4.69 33.81
N TYR A 249 -22.76 -3.43 33.40
CA TYR A 249 -22.89 -3.11 31.98
C TYR A 249 -21.51 -3.14 31.34
N ASN A 250 -21.33 -3.86 30.23
CA ASN A 250 -20.10 -3.86 29.45
C ASN A 250 -20.43 -3.55 27.99
N GLY A 251 -20.09 -2.34 27.53
CA GLY A 251 -20.15 -1.96 26.12
C GLY A 251 -18.78 -1.85 25.45
N VAL A 252 -17.71 -2.36 26.09
CA VAL A 252 -16.38 -2.43 25.46
C VAL A 252 -16.48 -3.35 24.24
N VAL A 253 -16.29 -2.78 23.05
CA VAL A 253 -16.29 -3.54 21.81
C VAL A 253 -14.91 -4.14 21.53
N PRO A 254 -14.85 -5.34 20.93
CA PRO A 254 -13.58 -5.90 20.51
C PRO A 254 -12.95 -5.08 19.37
N THR A 255 -11.64 -4.86 19.46
CA THR A 255 -10.87 -4.09 18.47
C THR A 255 -9.65 -4.87 17.99
N ILE A 256 -9.13 -4.53 16.81
CA ILE A 256 -7.83 -5.01 16.35
C ILE A 256 -6.76 -4.22 17.09
N SER A 257 -5.98 -4.91 17.91
CA SER A 257 -4.87 -4.29 18.66
C SER A 257 -3.61 -4.14 17.82
N SER A 258 -3.36 -5.08 16.90
CA SER A 258 -2.22 -5.02 15.98
C SER A 258 -2.40 -5.97 14.81
N VAL A 259 -1.70 -5.69 13.70
CA VAL A 259 -1.49 -6.65 12.62
C VAL A 259 0.00 -6.87 12.34
N SER A 260 0.36 -8.06 11.89
CA SER A 260 1.72 -8.43 11.50
C SER A 260 1.73 -9.23 10.21
N LEU A 261 2.37 -8.70 9.17
CA LEU A 261 2.43 -9.33 7.85
C LEU A 261 3.61 -10.31 7.77
N ALA A 262 3.38 -11.48 7.16
CA ALA A 262 4.47 -12.40 6.85
C ALA A 262 5.38 -11.85 5.75
N SER A 263 6.68 -12.17 5.80
CA SER A 263 7.69 -11.62 4.87
C SER A 263 7.43 -11.96 3.39
N ASN A 264 6.68 -13.03 3.12
CA ASN A 264 6.29 -13.45 1.77
C ASN A 264 4.88 -12.97 1.37
N ASN A 265 4.26 -12.09 2.16
CA ASN A 265 2.90 -11.58 1.98
C ASN A 265 1.79 -12.63 1.94
N ALA A 266 2.06 -13.90 2.27
CA ALA A 266 1.08 -14.98 2.15
C ALA A 266 0.02 -14.96 3.26
N THR A 267 0.35 -14.38 4.42
CA THR A 267 -0.53 -14.32 5.58
C THR A 267 -0.35 -13.02 6.37
N ILE A 268 -1.41 -12.60 7.04
CA ILE A 268 -1.39 -11.53 8.04
C ILE A 268 -1.94 -12.05 9.38
N ALA A 269 -1.19 -11.86 10.46
CA ALA A 269 -1.63 -12.16 11.81
C ALA A 269 -2.35 -10.94 12.39
N VAL A 270 -3.61 -11.11 12.78
CA VAL A 270 -4.47 -10.10 13.40
C VAL A 270 -4.63 -10.43 14.87
N THR A 271 -4.24 -9.50 15.75
CA THR A 271 -4.41 -9.67 17.20
C THR A 271 -5.63 -8.87 17.66
N MET A 272 -6.60 -9.53 18.28
CA MET A 272 -7.78 -8.87 18.86
C MET A 272 -7.47 -8.38 20.29
N SER A 273 -8.17 -7.34 20.75
CA SER A 273 -8.03 -6.77 22.10
C SER A 273 -8.41 -7.77 23.21
N GLU A 274 -9.25 -8.75 22.87
CA GLU A 274 -9.81 -9.75 23.77
C GLU A 274 -10.19 -11.03 23.01
N ALA A 275 -10.77 -11.99 23.74
CA ALA A 275 -11.31 -13.21 23.12
C ALA A 275 -12.58 -12.88 22.35
N VAL A 276 -12.68 -13.35 21.10
CA VAL A 276 -13.80 -13.04 20.21
C VAL A 276 -14.42 -14.29 19.58
N TYR A 277 -15.66 -14.13 19.14
CA TYR A 277 -16.56 -15.19 18.72
C TYR A 277 -17.37 -14.76 17.50
N ASN A 278 -17.86 -15.71 16.71
CA ASN A 278 -18.63 -15.43 15.50
C ASN A 278 -20.15 -15.37 15.73
N THR A 279 -20.58 -15.38 17.00
CA THR A 279 -21.99 -15.19 17.38
C THR A 279 -22.08 -14.25 18.58
N ASN A 280 -23.19 -13.53 18.68
CA ASN A 280 -23.49 -12.62 19.79
C ASN A 280 -23.72 -13.31 21.15
N SER A 281 -23.59 -14.65 21.21
CA SER A 281 -23.74 -15.44 22.44
C SER A 281 -22.42 -15.76 23.13
N GLY A 282 -21.31 -15.12 22.70
CA GLY A 282 -19.97 -15.43 23.19
C GLY A 282 -19.53 -16.84 22.84
N SER A 283 -19.97 -17.37 21.70
CA SER A 283 -19.71 -18.74 21.27
C SER A 283 -19.41 -18.86 19.78
N GLY A 284 -18.78 -19.97 19.40
CA GLY A 284 -18.39 -20.26 18.02
C GLY A 284 -17.02 -19.68 17.63
N ALA A 285 -16.32 -20.38 16.75
CA ALA A 285 -15.00 -19.99 16.28
C ALA A 285 -15.10 -19.08 15.07
N LEU A 286 -14.22 -18.08 14.98
CA LEU A 286 -14.13 -17.23 13.80
C LEU A 286 -13.85 -18.04 12.53
N GLN A 287 -14.44 -17.58 11.44
CA GLN A 287 -14.30 -18.06 10.09
C GLN A 287 -13.63 -16.99 9.24
N ALA A 288 -13.08 -17.39 8.09
CA ALA A 288 -12.46 -16.44 7.16
C ALA A 288 -13.45 -15.36 6.71
N SER A 289 -14.75 -15.70 6.59
CA SER A 289 -15.82 -14.77 6.22
C SER A 289 -16.08 -13.66 7.23
N ASP A 290 -15.61 -13.80 8.46
CA ASP A 290 -15.83 -12.80 9.52
C ASP A 290 -14.85 -11.62 9.39
N PHE A 291 -13.92 -11.70 8.43
CA PHE A 291 -12.99 -10.65 8.04
C PHE A 291 -13.12 -10.32 6.56
N ALA A 292 -12.89 -9.05 6.23
CA ALA A 292 -12.78 -8.54 4.87
C ALA A 292 -11.46 -7.80 4.66
N PHE A 293 -10.82 -8.06 3.54
CA PHE A 293 -9.64 -7.36 3.06
C PHE A 293 -9.99 -6.30 2.04
N THR A 294 -9.29 -5.18 2.12
CA THR A 294 -9.16 -4.23 1.02
C THR A 294 -7.68 -3.96 0.77
N ILE A 295 -7.34 -3.60 -0.47
CA ILE A 295 -5.98 -3.25 -0.86
C ILE A 295 -6.03 -1.97 -1.70
N SER A 296 -5.05 -1.10 -1.50
CA SER A 296 -4.89 0.13 -2.26
C SER A 296 -3.43 0.44 -2.52
N GLY A 297 -3.15 1.21 -3.57
CA GLY A 297 -1.79 1.50 -4.01
C GLY A 297 -1.13 0.32 -4.75
N GLY A 298 0.10 0.55 -5.23
CA GLY A 298 0.93 -0.47 -5.87
C GLY A 298 0.34 -1.13 -7.11
N SER A 299 0.83 -2.31 -7.45
CA SER A 299 0.45 -3.09 -8.64
C SER A 299 -0.25 -4.41 -8.32
N ALA A 300 -0.03 -4.98 -7.14
CA ALA A 300 -0.71 -6.20 -6.73
C ALA A 300 -2.18 -5.94 -6.33
N THR A 301 -3.05 -6.89 -6.63
CA THR A 301 -4.47 -6.85 -6.29
C THR A 301 -4.89 -8.08 -5.49
N LEU A 302 -6.00 -7.98 -4.76
CA LEU A 302 -6.59 -9.12 -4.07
C LEU A 302 -7.31 -10.03 -5.08
N SER A 303 -7.06 -11.33 -4.99
CA SER A 303 -7.87 -12.32 -5.72
C SER A 303 -9.25 -12.54 -5.09
N SER A 304 -9.40 -12.18 -3.81
CA SER A 304 -10.63 -12.25 -3.03
C SER A 304 -10.58 -11.24 -1.89
N ALA A 305 -11.70 -10.58 -1.59
CA ALA A 305 -11.84 -9.75 -0.40
C ALA A 305 -11.97 -10.59 0.89
N THR A 306 -12.40 -11.85 0.80
CA THR A 306 -12.40 -12.77 1.93
C THR A 306 -11.04 -13.48 2.04
N PRO A 307 -10.43 -13.57 3.24
CA PRO A 307 -9.24 -14.37 3.46
C PRO A 307 -9.34 -15.80 2.91
N THR A 308 -8.24 -16.33 2.38
CA THR A 308 -8.21 -17.67 1.78
C THR A 308 -8.14 -18.79 2.82
N SER A 309 -7.75 -18.45 4.05
CA SER A 309 -7.67 -19.37 5.19
C SER A 309 -7.69 -18.59 6.51
N ILE A 310 -7.98 -19.29 7.60
CA ILE A 310 -7.91 -18.76 8.96
C ILE A 310 -7.32 -19.83 9.89
N SER A 311 -6.48 -19.41 10.83
CA SER A 311 -6.05 -20.22 11.97
C SER A 311 -5.94 -19.34 13.21
N ALA A 312 -6.21 -19.89 14.39
CA ALA A 312 -6.27 -19.14 15.64
C ALA A 312 -5.30 -19.70 16.68
N SER A 313 -4.68 -18.80 17.45
CA SER A 313 -3.86 -19.12 18.62
C SER A 313 -4.07 -18.04 19.70
N GLY A 314 -4.96 -18.32 20.66
CA GLY A 314 -5.43 -17.29 21.59
C GLY A 314 -6.17 -16.19 20.83
N ASN A 315 -5.83 -14.93 21.09
CA ASN A 315 -6.45 -13.78 20.42
C ASN A 315 -5.79 -13.42 19.08
N VAL A 316 -4.88 -14.26 18.58
CA VAL A 316 -4.17 -14.04 17.30
C VAL A 316 -4.78 -14.93 16.22
N TYR A 317 -5.25 -14.30 15.15
CA TYR A 317 -5.87 -14.94 13.98
C TYR A 317 -4.98 -14.73 12.76
N THR A 318 -4.39 -15.80 12.25
CA THR A 318 -3.57 -15.75 11.03
C THR A 318 -4.45 -16.01 9.81
N LEU A 319 -4.56 -14.99 8.97
CA LEU A 319 -5.43 -14.95 7.80
C LEU A 319 -4.60 -15.11 6.52
N GLY A 320 -5.02 -16.01 5.64
CA GLY A 320 -4.39 -16.21 4.33
C GLY A 320 -4.76 -15.12 3.34
N ILE A 321 -3.77 -14.57 2.63
CA ILE A 321 -3.95 -13.52 1.64
C ILE A 321 -3.86 -14.14 0.23
N GLY A 322 -4.86 -13.87 -0.61
CA GLY A 322 -4.83 -14.21 -2.02
C GLY A 322 -4.46 -12.98 -2.85
N LEU A 323 -3.27 -12.99 -3.47
CA LEU A 323 -2.78 -11.89 -4.31
C LEU A 323 -2.68 -12.29 -5.78
N SER A 324 -2.87 -11.30 -6.66
CA SER A 324 -2.58 -11.35 -8.08
C SER A 324 -1.62 -10.21 -8.44
N GLY A 325 -0.67 -10.47 -9.34
CA GLY A 325 0.44 -9.54 -9.61
C GLY A 325 1.57 -9.64 -8.58
N THR A 326 2.59 -8.80 -8.73
CA THR A 326 3.77 -8.78 -7.86
C THR A 326 3.72 -7.53 -6.98
N PRO A 327 3.67 -7.68 -5.64
CA PRO A 327 3.67 -6.53 -4.73
C PRO A 327 4.91 -5.67 -4.91
N THR A 328 4.74 -4.36 -5.01
CA THR A 328 5.82 -3.38 -5.15
C THR A 328 6.23 -2.76 -3.82
N GLY A 329 5.58 -3.16 -2.72
CA GLY A 329 5.75 -2.57 -1.40
C GLY A 329 5.01 -1.25 -1.19
N ALA A 330 4.31 -0.75 -2.23
CA ALA A 330 3.48 0.44 -2.15
C ALA A 330 2.02 0.11 -1.78
N GLU A 331 1.65 -1.17 -1.83
CA GLU A 331 0.31 -1.63 -1.48
C GLU A 331 0.09 -1.52 0.03
N THR A 332 -1.05 -0.95 0.43
CA THR A 332 -1.54 -1.00 1.80
C THR A 332 -2.71 -1.98 1.86
N LEU A 333 -2.51 -3.07 2.59
CA LEU A 333 -3.55 -4.05 2.93
C LEU A 333 -4.26 -3.59 4.20
N THR A 334 -5.59 -3.62 4.18
CA THR A 334 -6.46 -3.31 5.32
C THR A 334 -7.30 -4.53 5.66
N VAL A 335 -7.45 -4.83 6.96
CA VAL A 335 -8.28 -5.93 7.45
C VAL A 335 -9.41 -5.37 8.31
N ASN A 336 -10.66 -5.65 7.98
CA ASN A 336 -11.81 -5.23 8.78
C ASN A 336 -12.61 -6.44 9.26
N PRO A 337 -13.15 -6.42 10.48
CA PRO A 337 -14.30 -7.25 10.82
C PRO A 337 -15.43 -7.01 9.80
N THR A 338 -16.16 -8.05 9.43
CA THR A 338 -17.43 -7.87 8.73
C THR A 338 -18.52 -7.49 9.72
N ASP A 339 -19.51 -6.73 9.24
CA ASP A 339 -20.74 -6.46 9.98
C ASP A 339 -21.37 -7.79 10.41
N ASN A 340 -21.79 -7.85 11.68
CA ASN A 340 -22.29 -9.01 12.39
C ASN A 340 -21.36 -10.24 12.37
N GLY A 341 -20.06 -10.05 12.17
CA GLY A 341 -19.09 -11.14 12.04
C GLY A 341 -18.34 -11.51 13.32
N ILE A 342 -18.07 -10.53 14.18
CA ILE A 342 -17.17 -10.70 15.34
C ILE A 342 -17.77 -10.05 16.57
N TYR A 343 -17.86 -10.81 17.65
CA TYR A 343 -18.41 -10.38 18.95
C TYR A 343 -17.46 -10.72 20.10
N ASP A 344 -17.58 -10.02 21.23
CA ASP A 344 -16.96 -10.42 22.49
C ASP A 344 -17.78 -11.50 23.22
N VAL A 345 -17.41 -11.82 24.46
CA VAL A 345 -18.10 -12.83 25.28
C VAL A 345 -19.49 -12.39 25.76
N VAL A 346 -19.76 -11.09 25.84
CA VAL A 346 -21.06 -10.55 26.29
C VAL A 346 -21.96 -10.12 25.13
N GLY A 347 -21.48 -10.22 23.88
CA GLY A 347 -22.24 -9.96 22.66
C GLY A 347 -22.00 -8.59 22.04
N ASN A 348 -20.98 -7.84 22.45
CA ASN A 348 -20.60 -6.59 21.79
C ASN A 348 -19.97 -6.86 20.43
N GLU A 349 -20.48 -6.22 19.39
CA GLU A 349 -19.98 -6.37 18.02
C GLU A 349 -18.71 -5.54 17.78
N ALA A 350 -17.74 -6.12 17.07
CA ALA A 350 -16.56 -5.41 16.61
C ALA A 350 -16.94 -4.35 15.55
N SER A 351 -16.46 -3.13 15.71
CA SER A 351 -16.60 -2.09 14.67
C SER A 351 -15.97 -2.55 13.34
N THR A 352 -16.65 -2.31 12.22
CA THR A 352 -16.09 -2.50 10.87
C THR A 352 -15.04 -1.46 10.50
N SER A 353 -14.90 -0.40 11.31
CA SER A 353 -13.84 0.59 11.25
C SER A 353 -12.85 0.36 12.39
N GLN A 354 -11.57 0.18 12.04
CA GLN A 354 -10.49 -0.15 12.97
C GLN A 354 -9.29 0.77 12.72
N SER A 355 -8.45 0.96 13.75
CA SER A 355 -7.29 1.88 13.67
C SER A 355 -5.94 1.19 13.50
N ASN A 356 -5.78 -0.06 13.97
CA ASN A 356 -4.50 -0.81 13.94
C ASN A 356 -4.55 -2.00 12.99
N ASN A 357 -5.21 -1.84 11.85
CA ASN A 357 -5.63 -2.92 10.98
C ASN A 357 -5.03 -2.88 9.57
N THR A 358 -3.98 -2.06 9.38
CA THR A 358 -3.32 -1.89 8.10
C THR A 358 -1.87 -2.38 8.14
N ALA A 359 -1.40 -2.91 7.02
CA ALA A 359 0.00 -3.25 6.81
C ALA A 359 0.40 -2.98 5.36
N SER A 360 1.59 -2.43 5.15
CA SER A 360 2.17 -2.36 3.81
C SER A 360 2.64 -3.75 3.38
N LEU A 361 2.36 -4.14 2.14
CA LEU A 361 2.93 -5.36 1.59
C LEU A 361 4.45 -5.24 1.49
N ASN A 362 5.16 -6.37 1.57
CA ASN A 362 6.59 -6.40 1.29
C ASN A 362 6.81 -6.38 -0.22
N ASP A 363 7.76 -5.60 -0.69
CA ASP A 363 8.15 -5.58 -2.10
C ASP A 363 8.70 -6.96 -2.53
N GLN A 364 8.22 -7.45 -3.66
CA GLN A 364 8.63 -8.73 -4.27
C GLN A 364 9.03 -8.54 -5.75
N VAL A 365 9.14 -7.30 -6.23
CA VAL A 365 9.58 -7.02 -7.59
C VAL A 365 11.08 -7.29 -7.67
N ALA A 366 11.47 -8.17 -8.59
CA ALA A 366 12.88 -8.43 -8.85
C ALA A 366 13.47 -7.30 -9.71
N PRO A 367 14.64 -6.74 -9.36
CA PRO A 367 15.28 -5.75 -10.22
C PRO A 367 15.71 -6.38 -11.55
N THR A 368 15.62 -5.59 -12.62
CA THR A 368 16.05 -5.95 -13.99
C THR A 368 17.24 -5.10 -14.38
N MET A 369 18.09 -5.58 -15.29
CA MET A 369 19.27 -4.86 -15.76
C MET A 369 19.26 -4.71 -17.28
N THR A 370 19.42 -3.47 -17.74
CA THR A 370 19.62 -3.13 -19.16
C THR A 370 21.08 -2.77 -19.41
N ILE A 371 21.67 -3.34 -20.46
CA ILE A 371 23.06 -3.10 -20.84
C ILE A 371 23.10 -2.33 -22.16
N THR A 372 23.89 -1.26 -22.21
CA THR A 372 24.16 -0.49 -23.44
C THR A 372 25.65 -0.24 -23.59
N ALA A 373 26.11 0.06 -24.81
CA ALA A 373 27.49 0.39 -25.07
C ALA A 373 27.61 1.65 -25.94
N ALA A 374 28.69 2.41 -25.75
CA ALA A 374 29.01 3.56 -26.57
C ALA A 374 30.52 3.67 -26.83
N ALA A 375 30.88 4.14 -28.03
CA ALA A 375 32.24 4.48 -28.41
C ALA A 375 32.33 5.99 -28.62
N GLY A 376 33.21 6.67 -27.89
CA GLY A 376 33.36 8.14 -28.00
C GLY A 376 32.05 8.93 -27.78
N GLY A 377 31.08 8.36 -27.04
CA GLY A 377 29.76 8.94 -26.81
C GLY A 377 28.69 8.59 -27.87
N SER A 378 29.04 7.89 -28.95
CA SER A 378 28.08 7.36 -29.91
C SER A 378 27.63 5.95 -29.53
N ALA A 379 26.32 5.71 -29.55
CA ALA A 379 25.77 4.41 -29.19
C ALA A 379 26.20 3.32 -30.17
N VAL A 380 26.64 2.19 -29.64
CA VAL A 380 26.83 0.94 -30.37
C VAL A 380 25.60 0.07 -30.12
N SER A 381 25.07 -0.54 -31.16
CA SER A 381 23.92 -1.44 -31.04
C SER A 381 24.37 -2.87 -30.75
N SER A 382 23.57 -3.63 -29.99
CA SER A 382 23.83 -5.06 -29.81
C SER A 382 23.77 -5.77 -31.18
N GLY A 383 24.75 -6.62 -31.44
CA GLY A 383 24.97 -7.31 -32.72
C GLY A 383 25.76 -6.52 -33.76
N ALA A 384 26.21 -5.30 -33.46
CA ALA A 384 27.01 -4.51 -34.40
C ALA A 384 28.44 -5.06 -34.58
N THR A 385 29.13 -4.60 -35.62
CA THR A 385 30.59 -4.79 -35.79
C THR A 385 31.28 -3.43 -35.67
N THR A 386 32.37 -3.36 -34.92
CA THR A 386 33.16 -2.13 -34.75
C THR A 386 34.65 -2.45 -34.59
N ASN A 387 35.52 -1.50 -34.95
CA ASN A 387 36.95 -1.52 -34.66
C ASN A 387 37.36 -0.62 -33.46
N ASP A 388 36.39 -0.14 -32.68
CA ASP A 388 36.65 0.69 -31.51
C ASP A 388 37.52 -0.04 -30.47
N ALA A 389 38.65 0.57 -30.12
CA ALA A 389 39.61 0.00 -29.16
C ALA A 389 39.03 -0.18 -27.75
N THR A 390 37.98 0.58 -27.41
CA THR A 390 37.24 0.45 -26.15
C THR A 390 35.78 0.83 -26.33
N LEU A 391 34.90 0.16 -25.60
CA LEU A 391 33.51 0.59 -25.43
C LEU A 391 33.25 0.99 -23.98
N THR A 392 32.52 2.08 -23.76
CA THR A 392 31.93 2.38 -22.45
C THR A 392 30.61 1.64 -22.34
N LEU A 393 30.54 0.68 -21.44
CA LEU A 393 29.33 -0.03 -21.07
C LEU A 393 28.57 0.75 -20.00
N THR A 394 27.25 0.85 -20.16
CA THR A 394 26.34 1.39 -19.15
C THR A 394 25.34 0.32 -18.77
N PHE A 395 25.26 0.05 -17.46
CA PHE A 395 24.36 -0.89 -16.83
C PHE A 395 23.30 -0.10 -16.06
N THR A 396 22.04 -0.24 -16.45
CA THR A 396 20.91 0.47 -15.84
C THR A 396 19.96 -0.53 -15.21
N SER A 397 19.90 -0.52 -13.88
CA SER A 397 18.94 -1.29 -13.10
C SER A 397 17.58 -0.59 -13.07
N SER A 398 16.48 -1.35 -13.08
CA SER A 398 15.13 -0.79 -12.94
C SER A 398 14.87 -0.18 -11.57
N GLU A 399 15.61 -0.63 -10.55
CA GLU A 399 15.50 -0.19 -9.15
C GLU A 399 16.89 -0.09 -8.51
N ALA A 400 16.97 0.61 -7.37
CA ALA A 400 18.22 0.80 -6.65
C ALA A 400 18.82 -0.54 -6.20
N THR A 401 20.09 -0.79 -6.51
CA THR A 401 20.76 -2.03 -6.10
C THR A 401 21.50 -1.86 -4.77
N SER A 402 21.60 -2.93 -4.00
CA SER A 402 22.29 -2.95 -2.70
C SER A 402 23.73 -3.45 -2.79
N ASN A 403 24.07 -4.28 -3.78
CA ASN A 403 25.33 -5.02 -3.82
C ASN A 403 25.87 -5.31 -5.23
N PHE A 404 25.40 -4.64 -6.29
CA PHE A 404 25.92 -4.87 -7.64
C PHE A 404 27.40 -4.42 -7.77
N VAL A 405 28.26 -5.36 -8.16
CA VAL A 405 29.71 -5.18 -8.27
C VAL A 405 30.27 -5.78 -9.56
N VAL A 406 31.50 -5.44 -9.94
CA VAL A 406 32.11 -5.93 -11.19
C VAL A 406 32.17 -7.47 -11.31
N GLY A 407 32.24 -8.19 -10.18
CA GLY A 407 32.24 -9.66 -10.15
C GLY A 407 30.90 -10.31 -10.56
N ASP A 408 29.84 -9.52 -10.65
CA ASP A 408 28.52 -9.95 -11.10
C ASP A 408 28.40 -10.01 -12.63
N ILE A 409 29.34 -9.37 -13.33
CA ILE A 409 29.36 -9.25 -14.78
C ILE A 409 30.29 -10.32 -15.35
N THR A 410 29.80 -11.06 -16.34
CA THR A 410 30.62 -12.01 -17.11
C THR A 410 30.84 -11.48 -18.51
N VAL A 411 32.08 -11.55 -18.99
CA VAL A 411 32.45 -11.06 -20.32
C VAL A 411 33.23 -12.10 -21.12
N SER A 412 33.14 -12.01 -22.45
CA SER A 412 33.97 -12.77 -23.39
C SER A 412 34.55 -11.85 -24.47
N GLY A 413 35.71 -12.21 -25.04
CA GLY A 413 36.39 -11.46 -26.10
C GLY A 413 37.11 -10.17 -25.63
N GLY A 414 37.25 -9.97 -24.32
CA GLY A 414 37.94 -8.81 -23.75
C GLY A 414 37.90 -8.78 -22.22
N SER A 415 38.20 -7.62 -21.65
CA SER A 415 38.23 -7.38 -20.20
C SER A 415 37.53 -6.08 -19.80
N LEU A 416 37.02 -6.02 -18.57
CA LEU A 416 36.47 -4.82 -17.97
C LEU A 416 37.50 -4.07 -17.12
N SER A 417 37.44 -2.74 -17.17
CA SER A 417 38.16 -1.82 -16.28
C SER A 417 37.27 -0.64 -15.90
N SER A 418 37.72 0.18 -14.95
CA SER A 418 37.04 1.44 -14.59
C SER A 418 35.56 1.27 -14.20
N PHE A 419 35.21 0.14 -13.57
CA PHE A 419 33.85 -0.08 -13.09
C PHE A 419 33.52 0.92 -11.98
N SER A 420 32.42 1.65 -12.12
CA SER A 420 31.98 2.65 -11.15
C SER A 420 30.46 2.77 -11.12
N ALA A 421 29.91 3.02 -9.93
CA ALA A 421 28.54 3.49 -9.78
C ALA A 421 28.47 4.98 -10.13
N THR A 422 27.50 5.37 -10.95
CA THR A 422 27.14 6.77 -11.21
C THR A 422 25.94 7.19 -10.36
N SER A 423 25.05 6.24 -10.06
CA SER A 423 23.95 6.35 -9.09
C SER A 423 23.70 4.97 -8.46
N SER A 424 22.66 4.84 -7.62
CA SER A 424 22.20 3.54 -7.11
C SER A 424 21.57 2.63 -8.19
N THR A 425 21.29 3.16 -9.38
CA THR A 425 20.67 2.44 -10.50
C THR A 425 21.53 2.39 -11.75
N VAL A 426 22.57 3.22 -11.87
CA VAL A 426 23.39 3.34 -13.08
C VAL A 426 24.85 3.11 -12.76
N TYR A 427 25.47 2.19 -13.50
CA TYR A 427 26.87 1.81 -13.39
C TYR A 427 27.53 1.88 -14.76
N THR A 428 28.82 2.19 -14.78
CA THR A 428 29.61 2.24 -16.01
C THR A 428 30.86 1.40 -15.88
N ALA A 429 31.32 0.85 -16.99
CA ALA A 429 32.61 0.17 -17.10
C ALA A 429 33.21 0.40 -18.49
N THR A 430 34.52 0.31 -18.62
CA THR A 430 35.19 0.28 -19.92
C THR A 430 35.48 -1.17 -20.30
N PHE A 431 35.03 -1.58 -21.48
CA PHE A 431 35.41 -2.84 -22.08
C PHE A 431 36.55 -2.62 -23.08
N THR A 432 37.59 -3.44 -23.00
CA THR A 432 38.70 -3.48 -23.95
C THR A 432 38.75 -4.86 -24.61
N PRO A 433 38.51 -4.95 -25.93
CA PRO A 433 38.65 -6.21 -26.66
C PRO A 433 40.09 -6.75 -26.61
N SER A 434 40.25 -8.07 -26.53
CA SER A 434 41.58 -8.72 -26.52
C SER A 434 42.08 -9.10 -27.90
N SER A 435 41.18 -9.35 -28.84
CA SER A 435 41.45 -9.77 -30.22
C SER A 435 40.18 -9.63 -31.06
N SER A 436 40.31 -9.53 -32.39
CA SER A 436 39.16 -9.58 -33.30
C SER A 436 38.31 -10.83 -33.06
N GLY A 437 36.99 -10.69 -33.05
CA GLY A 437 36.04 -11.77 -32.82
C GLY A 437 34.79 -11.32 -32.08
N ALA A 438 33.94 -12.30 -31.78
CA ALA A 438 32.71 -12.08 -31.03
C ALA A 438 33.02 -11.71 -29.57
N THR A 439 32.27 -10.74 -29.06
CA THR A 439 32.36 -10.24 -27.68
C THR A 439 30.98 -10.25 -27.05
N THR A 440 30.90 -10.64 -25.78
CA THR A 440 29.63 -10.71 -25.03
C THR A 440 29.77 -10.10 -23.65
N VAL A 441 28.67 -9.55 -23.13
CA VAL A 441 28.52 -9.06 -21.77
C VAL A 441 27.21 -9.58 -21.21
N ASP A 442 27.28 -10.20 -20.03
CA ASP A 442 26.17 -10.87 -19.38
C ASP A 442 26.09 -10.48 -17.89
N VAL A 443 24.86 -10.38 -17.39
CA VAL A 443 24.55 -10.26 -15.95
C VAL A 443 23.48 -11.29 -15.65
N ALA A 444 23.89 -12.42 -15.08
CA ALA A 444 23.00 -13.53 -14.79
C ALA A 444 22.00 -13.20 -13.66
N ALA A 445 20.98 -14.04 -13.49
CA ALA A 445 20.05 -13.95 -12.37
C ALA A 445 20.75 -14.21 -11.02
N ASN A 446 20.20 -13.66 -9.93
CA ASN A 446 20.68 -13.84 -8.55
C ASN A 446 22.13 -13.38 -8.31
N LYS A 447 22.55 -12.32 -9.00
CA LYS A 447 23.86 -11.69 -8.82
C LYS A 447 23.82 -10.51 -7.85
N PHE A 448 22.75 -9.72 -7.92
CA PHE A 448 22.55 -8.59 -7.03
C PHE A 448 21.10 -8.52 -6.55
N THR A 449 20.88 -7.73 -5.51
CA THR A 449 19.56 -7.49 -4.91
C THR A 449 19.21 -6.02 -4.88
N ASP A 450 17.92 -5.74 -4.73
CA ASP A 450 17.40 -4.43 -4.37
C ASP A 450 17.47 -4.17 -2.85
N ALA A 451 16.73 -3.17 -2.37
CA ALA A 451 16.60 -2.86 -0.93
C ALA A 451 15.67 -3.83 -0.18
N ALA A 452 14.70 -4.43 -0.86
CA ALA A 452 13.78 -5.42 -0.31
C ALA A 452 14.38 -6.86 -0.30
N SER A 453 15.64 -6.99 -0.74
CA SER A 453 16.37 -8.24 -0.87
C SER A 453 15.84 -9.17 -1.97
N ASN A 454 15.11 -8.65 -2.95
CA ASN A 454 14.71 -9.41 -4.13
C ASN A 454 15.93 -9.59 -5.05
N ASN A 455 16.16 -10.83 -5.49
CA ASN A 455 17.23 -11.15 -6.42
C ASN A 455 16.90 -10.66 -7.84
N ASN A 456 17.91 -10.16 -8.55
CA ASN A 456 17.73 -9.73 -9.93
C ASN A 456 17.36 -10.89 -10.87
N THR A 457 16.63 -10.55 -11.93
CA THR A 457 16.46 -11.42 -13.11
C THR A 457 17.65 -11.28 -14.07
N ALA A 458 17.88 -12.29 -14.90
CA ALA A 458 18.97 -12.26 -15.88
C ALA A 458 18.74 -11.15 -16.92
N ALA A 459 19.80 -10.37 -17.20
CA ALA A 459 19.79 -9.37 -18.26
C ALA A 459 19.75 -10.03 -19.64
N THR A 460 19.18 -9.32 -20.62
CA THR A 460 19.41 -9.68 -22.03
C THR A 460 20.88 -9.51 -22.36
N GLN A 461 21.53 -10.56 -22.86
CA GLN A 461 22.94 -10.53 -23.21
C GLN A 461 23.23 -9.44 -24.26
N TYR A 462 24.27 -8.65 -24.01
CA TYR A 462 24.74 -7.64 -24.95
C TYR A 462 25.91 -8.22 -25.76
N THR A 463 25.86 -8.09 -27.09
CA THR A 463 26.83 -8.73 -27.99
C THR A 463 27.30 -7.74 -29.04
N TRP A 464 28.52 -7.92 -29.55
CA TRP A 464 29.02 -7.26 -30.76
C TRP A 464 30.18 -8.08 -31.33
N THR A 465 30.68 -7.70 -32.49
CA THR A 465 31.92 -8.23 -33.06
C THR A 465 32.96 -7.13 -33.08
N TYR A 466 34.07 -7.35 -32.37
CA TYR A 466 35.23 -6.48 -32.51
C TYR A 466 36.04 -6.91 -33.74
N ASP A 467 36.38 -5.98 -34.61
CA ASP A 467 37.27 -6.22 -35.73
C ASP A 467 38.40 -5.20 -35.73
N GLY A 468 39.54 -5.57 -35.15
CA GLY A 468 40.77 -4.78 -35.18
C GLY A 468 41.76 -5.24 -36.23
N THR A 469 41.34 -6.04 -37.21
CA THR A 469 42.22 -6.65 -38.20
C THR A 469 42.49 -5.65 -39.31
N ALA A 470 43.74 -5.22 -39.48
CA ALA A 470 44.11 -4.37 -40.61
C ALA A 470 44.14 -5.20 -41.90
N PRO A 471 43.54 -4.73 -43.01
CA PRO A 471 43.65 -5.42 -44.28
C PRO A 471 45.09 -5.37 -44.80
N THR A 472 45.54 -6.45 -45.45
CA THR A 472 46.86 -6.56 -46.08
C THR A 472 46.72 -6.59 -47.60
N MET A 473 47.77 -6.24 -48.35
CA MET A 473 47.75 -6.24 -49.81
C MET A 473 48.90 -7.07 -50.38
N ALA A 474 48.56 -8.03 -51.24
CA ALA A 474 49.52 -8.81 -52.02
C ALA A 474 49.59 -8.30 -53.47
N ILE A 475 50.79 -8.10 -54.00
CA ILE A 475 51.03 -7.62 -55.37
C ILE A 475 51.68 -8.74 -56.17
N THR A 476 51.03 -9.14 -57.26
CA THR A 476 51.55 -10.13 -58.22
C THR A 476 51.54 -9.54 -59.63
N ALA A 477 52.32 -10.13 -60.53
CA ALA A 477 52.41 -9.67 -61.91
C ALA A 477 52.41 -10.83 -62.90
N ALA A 478 51.88 -10.59 -64.09
CA ALA A 478 51.96 -11.50 -65.23
C ALA A 478 52.26 -10.75 -66.52
N ALA A 479 52.97 -11.40 -67.45
CA ALA A 479 53.19 -10.93 -68.81
C ALA A 479 52.66 -11.98 -69.79
N GLY A 480 51.73 -11.59 -70.67
CA GLY A 480 51.12 -12.53 -71.62
C GLY A 480 50.45 -13.75 -70.96
N GLY A 481 49.94 -13.59 -69.73
CA GLY A 481 49.34 -14.68 -68.94
C GLY A 481 50.33 -15.56 -68.16
N SER A 482 51.64 -15.34 -68.28
CA SER A 482 52.66 -16.05 -67.51
C SER A 482 53.09 -15.23 -66.29
N ALA A 483 53.18 -15.85 -65.12
CA ALA A 483 53.58 -15.17 -63.88
C ALA A 483 55.01 -14.61 -63.97
N VAL A 484 55.20 -13.40 -63.45
CA VAL A 484 56.50 -12.74 -63.32
C VAL A 484 56.79 -12.57 -61.83
N SER A 485 57.81 -13.26 -61.35
CA SER A 485 58.24 -13.17 -59.95
C SER A 485 58.82 -11.79 -59.64
N SER A 486 58.67 -11.34 -58.39
CA SER A 486 59.33 -10.12 -57.94
C SER A 486 60.85 -10.27 -58.00
N GLY A 487 61.54 -9.22 -58.44
CA GLY A 487 62.99 -9.19 -58.68
C GLY A 487 63.42 -9.76 -60.04
N ALA A 488 62.49 -10.25 -60.87
CA ALA A 488 62.82 -10.77 -62.20
C ALA A 488 63.37 -9.68 -63.13
N THR A 489 64.13 -10.10 -64.14
CA THR A 489 64.55 -9.26 -65.26
C THR A 489 63.92 -9.79 -66.53
N THR A 490 63.15 -8.96 -67.24
CA THR A 490 62.50 -9.35 -68.51
C THR A 490 62.44 -8.18 -69.48
N ASN A 491 62.23 -8.46 -70.76
CA ASN A 491 62.01 -7.46 -71.81
C ASN A 491 60.53 -7.28 -72.17
N ASN A 492 59.60 -7.71 -71.31
CA ASN A 492 58.17 -7.54 -71.53
C ASN A 492 57.81 -6.05 -71.55
N SER A 493 57.07 -5.58 -72.56
CA SER A 493 56.72 -4.16 -72.68
C SER A 493 55.66 -3.69 -71.68
N THR A 494 54.90 -4.62 -71.09
CA THR A 494 53.94 -4.37 -70.02
C THR A 494 53.87 -5.54 -69.04
N LEU A 495 53.44 -5.25 -67.81
CA LEU A 495 53.00 -6.25 -66.83
C LEU A 495 51.54 -6.00 -66.46
N THR A 496 50.73 -7.06 -66.40
CA THR A 496 49.43 -7.01 -65.72
C THR A 496 49.68 -7.27 -64.24
N LEU A 497 49.48 -6.26 -63.42
CA LEU A 497 49.53 -6.33 -61.97
C LEU A 497 48.18 -6.81 -61.43
N THR A 498 48.23 -7.68 -60.43
CA THR A 498 47.06 -8.08 -59.62
C THR A 498 47.34 -7.78 -58.16
N PHE A 499 46.45 -6.98 -57.58
CA PHE A 499 46.44 -6.57 -56.18
C PHE A 499 45.34 -7.36 -55.47
N THR A 500 45.71 -8.12 -54.44
CA THR A 500 44.78 -8.93 -53.67
C THR A 500 44.82 -8.53 -52.20
N SER A 501 43.72 -7.93 -51.73
CA SER A 501 43.50 -7.59 -50.34
C SER A 501 43.06 -8.83 -49.55
N SER A 502 43.49 -8.95 -48.29
CA SER A 502 43.06 -10.05 -47.40
C SER A 502 41.58 -9.96 -47.01
N GLU A 503 41.01 -8.76 -47.07
CA GLU A 503 39.61 -8.48 -46.75
C GLU A 503 39.03 -7.43 -47.70
N ALA A 504 37.71 -7.30 -47.74
CA ALA A 504 37.03 -6.35 -48.62
C ALA A 504 37.44 -4.91 -48.30
N THR A 505 37.88 -4.17 -49.32
CA THR A 505 38.26 -2.76 -49.15
C THR A 505 37.06 -1.84 -49.41
N SER A 506 37.01 -0.71 -48.71
CA SER A 506 35.98 0.32 -48.88
C SER A 506 36.37 1.40 -49.89
N ASN A 507 37.66 1.68 -50.05
CA ASN A 507 38.15 2.87 -50.76
C ASN A 507 39.47 2.69 -51.54
N PHE A 508 39.95 1.47 -51.78
CA PHE A 508 41.20 1.28 -52.55
C PHE A 508 41.06 1.74 -54.01
N ALA A 509 41.97 2.62 -54.44
CA ALA A 509 41.97 3.25 -55.75
C ALA A 509 43.39 3.36 -56.34
N VAL A 510 43.49 3.71 -57.62
CA VAL A 510 44.79 3.81 -58.32
C VAL A 510 45.77 4.81 -57.67
N GLY A 511 45.25 5.86 -57.04
CA GLY A 511 46.07 6.87 -56.34
C GLY A 511 46.76 6.36 -55.07
N ASP A 512 46.36 5.19 -54.59
CA ASP A 512 46.95 4.52 -53.43
C ASP A 512 48.23 3.76 -53.76
N ILE A 513 48.49 3.56 -55.06
CA ILE A 513 49.62 2.80 -55.58
C ILE A 513 50.72 3.78 -56.00
N THR A 514 51.93 3.54 -55.50
CA THR A 514 53.13 4.29 -55.91
C THR A 514 53.98 3.43 -56.81
N VAL A 515 54.41 3.97 -57.96
CA VAL A 515 55.29 3.28 -58.90
C VAL A 515 56.53 4.10 -59.25
N SER A 516 57.63 3.41 -59.57
CA SER A 516 58.86 4.01 -60.09
C SER A 516 59.30 3.30 -61.38
N GLY A 517 59.92 4.04 -62.29
CA GLY A 517 60.43 3.50 -63.57
C GLY A 517 59.34 3.19 -64.63
N GLY A 518 58.09 3.60 -64.40
CA GLY A 518 56.98 3.39 -65.33
C GLY A 518 55.68 4.08 -64.89
N SER A 519 54.58 3.74 -65.56
CA SER A 519 53.23 4.25 -65.27
C SER A 519 52.19 3.15 -65.21
N LEU A 520 51.09 3.42 -64.50
CA LEU A 520 49.91 2.54 -64.43
C LEU A 520 48.80 3.01 -65.38
N SER A 521 48.12 2.06 -65.99
CA SER A 521 46.89 2.27 -66.77
C SER A 521 45.89 1.12 -66.52
N SER A 522 44.67 1.26 -67.03
CA SER A 522 43.64 0.21 -66.94
C SER A 522 43.38 -0.33 -65.53
N PHE A 523 43.48 0.51 -64.51
CA PHE A 523 43.13 0.12 -63.14
C PHE A 523 41.65 -0.26 -63.07
N SER A 524 41.34 -1.43 -62.53
CA SER A 524 39.98 -1.91 -62.38
C SER A 524 39.82 -2.83 -61.17
N ALA A 525 38.67 -2.75 -60.51
CA ALA A 525 38.28 -3.69 -59.47
C ALA A 525 37.60 -4.91 -60.11
N SER A 526 38.14 -6.10 -59.86
CA SER A 526 37.53 -7.38 -60.24
C SER A 526 36.58 -7.91 -59.15
N SER A 527 36.86 -7.56 -57.89
CA SER A 527 35.97 -7.76 -56.73
C SER A 527 36.28 -6.69 -55.67
N SER A 528 35.65 -6.75 -54.49
CA SER A 528 36.02 -5.92 -53.33
C SER A 528 37.39 -6.26 -52.73
N THR A 529 38.01 -7.37 -53.16
CA THR A 529 39.32 -7.83 -52.67
C THR A 529 40.37 -7.93 -53.77
N VAL A 530 39.99 -7.89 -55.05
CA VAL A 530 40.94 -8.11 -56.17
C VAL A 530 40.85 -6.96 -57.16
N TYR A 531 42.00 -6.38 -57.49
CA TYR A 531 42.15 -5.27 -58.41
C TYR A 531 43.25 -5.58 -59.42
N THR A 532 43.14 -5.04 -60.63
CA THR A 532 44.14 -5.21 -61.69
C THR A 532 44.56 -3.87 -62.26
N ALA A 533 45.79 -3.77 -62.73
CA ALA A 533 46.30 -2.62 -63.48
C ALA A 533 47.37 -3.07 -64.48
N THR A 534 47.58 -2.30 -65.53
CA THR A 534 48.70 -2.51 -66.46
C THR A 534 49.83 -1.56 -66.10
N PHE A 535 51.02 -2.10 -65.85
CA PHE A 535 52.24 -1.33 -65.66
C PHE A 535 53.07 -1.30 -66.95
N THR A 536 53.50 -0.10 -67.35
CA THR A 536 54.32 0.14 -68.55
C THR A 536 55.61 0.85 -68.16
N PRO A 537 56.80 0.23 -68.33
CA PRO A 537 58.08 0.90 -68.10
C PRO A 537 58.28 2.12 -68.98
N SER A 538 58.95 3.14 -68.45
CA SER A 538 59.34 4.32 -69.23
C SER A 538 60.70 4.17 -69.92
N SER A 539 61.59 3.36 -69.36
CA SER A 539 62.93 3.07 -69.90
C SER A 539 63.48 1.77 -69.31
N SER A 540 64.53 1.18 -69.92
CA SER A 540 65.26 0.07 -69.30
C SER A 540 65.80 0.46 -67.92
N GLY A 541 65.67 -0.42 -66.94
CA GLY A 541 66.09 -0.17 -65.56
C GLY A 541 65.21 -0.85 -64.52
N ALA A 542 65.54 -0.59 -63.25
CA ALA A 542 64.76 -1.07 -62.11
C ALA A 542 63.45 -0.31 -61.98
N THR A 543 62.38 -1.05 -61.70
CA THR A 543 61.02 -0.54 -61.48
C THR A 543 60.48 -1.08 -60.17
N THR A 544 59.58 -0.33 -59.53
CA THR A 544 58.96 -0.71 -58.26
C THR A 544 57.47 -0.40 -58.27
N VAL A 545 56.69 -1.21 -57.57
CA VAL A 545 55.26 -1.01 -57.30
C VAL A 545 55.02 -1.22 -55.81
N ASP A 546 54.39 -0.25 -55.17
CA ASP A 546 54.19 -0.20 -53.73
C ASP A 546 52.75 0.22 -53.37
N VAL A 547 52.25 -0.30 -52.26
CA VAL A 547 51.03 0.14 -51.58
C VAL A 547 51.38 0.34 -50.12
N ALA A 548 51.57 1.60 -49.73
CA ALA A 548 51.97 1.95 -48.37
C ALA A 548 50.84 1.67 -47.35
N ALA A 549 51.17 1.74 -46.05
CA ALA A 549 50.17 1.68 -44.99
C ALA A 549 49.22 2.90 -45.04
N ASN A 550 48.02 2.75 -44.49
CA ASN A 550 46.99 3.80 -44.38
C ASN A 550 46.55 4.41 -45.73
N LYS A 551 46.52 3.60 -46.78
CA LYS A 551 46.06 3.98 -48.10
C LYS A 551 44.60 3.62 -48.34
N PHE A 552 44.17 2.47 -47.84
CA PHE A 552 42.78 2.04 -47.91
C PHE A 552 42.33 1.45 -46.58
N THR A 553 41.02 1.29 -46.43
CA THR A 553 40.39 0.71 -45.24
C THR A 553 39.49 -0.46 -45.61
N ASP A 554 39.18 -1.28 -44.62
CA ASP A 554 38.10 -2.27 -44.69
C ASP A 554 36.71 -1.62 -44.48
N ALA A 555 35.68 -2.43 -44.20
CA ALA A 555 34.30 -2.00 -43.99
C ALA A 555 34.08 -1.27 -42.63
N VAL A 556 34.87 -1.59 -41.60
CA VAL A 556 34.74 -1.00 -40.26
C VAL A 556 35.73 0.15 -40.02
N GLY A 557 36.62 0.39 -40.98
CA GLY A 557 37.55 1.52 -40.99
C GLY A 557 38.98 1.18 -40.57
N ASN A 558 39.37 -0.10 -40.48
CA ASN A 558 40.76 -0.45 -40.22
C ASN A 558 41.62 -0.09 -41.44
N SER A 559 42.63 0.74 -41.22
CA SER A 559 43.63 1.09 -42.23
C SER A 559 44.52 -0.09 -42.58
N ASN A 560 44.87 -0.22 -43.86
CA ASN A 560 45.75 -1.29 -44.32
C ASN A 560 47.18 -1.18 -43.79
N THR A 561 47.85 -2.32 -43.67
CA THR A 561 49.32 -2.38 -43.50
C THR A 561 50.02 -2.25 -44.86
N ALA A 562 51.28 -1.80 -44.85
CA ALA A 562 52.08 -1.71 -46.07
C ALA A 562 52.24 -3.08 -46.76
N ALA A 563 52.11 -3.09 -48.08
CA ALA A 563 52.36 -4.27 -48.90
C ALA A 563 53.85 -4.58 -48.96
N SER A 564 54.19 -5.84 -49.26
CA SER A 564 55.54 -6.15 -49.73
C SER A 564 55.74 -5.54 -51.12
N GLN A 565 56.78 -4.72 -51.28
CA GLN A 565 57.07 -4.05 -52.54
C GLN A 565 57.34 -5.05 -53.66
N PHE A 566 56.72 -4.85 -54.82
CA PHE A 566 57.01 -5.61 -56.03
C PHE A 566 58.09 -4.89 -56.85
N THR A 567 59.21 -5.56 -57.09
CA THR A 567 60.31 -5.06 -57.93
C THR A 567 60.38 -5.81 -59.25
N TRP A 568 60.80 -5.12 -60.32
CA TRP A 568 61.03 -5.73 -61.64
C TRP A 568 62.08 -4.93 -62.42
N THR A 569 63.01 -5.60 -63.09
CA THR A 569 63.97 -4.93 -64.00
C THR A 569 63.51 -5.10 -65.44
N TYR A 570 63.15 -3.99 -66.08
CA TYR A 570 62.85 -3.98 -67.52
C TYR A 570 64.14 -3.85 -68.32
N ASP A 571 64.41 -4.80 -69.21
CA ASP A 571 65.51 -4.73 -70.17
C ASP A 571 64.97 -4.65 -71.60
N GLY A 572 64.71 -3.42 -72.05
CA GLY A 572 64.37 -3.13 -73.45
C GLY A 572 65.60 -2.93 -74.35
N THR A 573 66.82 -3.19 -73.86
CA THR A 573 68.02 -2.95 -74.67
C THR A 573 68.15 -4.02 -75.75
N VAL A 574 68.25 -3.58 -77.00
CA VAL A 574 68.51 -4.50 -78.12
C VAL A 574 70.01 -4.79 -78.14
N PRO A 575 70.44 -6.07 -78.26
CA PRO A 575 71.85 -6.38 -78.38
C PRO A 575 72.45 -5.70 -79.62
N THR A 576 73.62 -5.08 -79.46
CA THR A 576 74.37 -4.49 -80.59
C THR A 576 75.66 -5.26 -80.82
N MET A 577 76.01 -5.50 -82.09
CA MET A 577 77.30 -6.04 -82.49
C MET A 577 78.13 -4.95 -83.16
N ALA A 578 79.33 -4.69 -82.64
CA ALA A 578 80.32 -3.83 -83.28
C ALA A 578 81.42 -4.68 -83.92
N ILE A 579 81.62 -4.55 -85.23
CA ILE A 579 82.75 -5.15 -85.94
C ILE A 579 83.84 -4.07 -86.07
N THR A 580 85.01 -4.32 -85.48
CA THR A 580 86.20 -3.47 -85.64
C THR A 580 87.26 -4.21 -86.46
N ALA A 581 87.82 -3.53 -87.46
CA ALA A 581 88.97 -4.01 -88.22
C ALA A 581 90.21 -3.20 -87.81
N ALA A 582 91.26 -3.88 -87.34
CA ALA A 582 92.56 -3.26 -87.12
C ALA A 582 93.35 -3.29 -88.43
N ALA A 583 93.88 -2.14 -88.87
CA ALA A 583 94.85 -2.11 -89.96
C ALA A 583 96.12 -2.84 -89.48
N GLY A 584 96.51 -3.90 -90.19
CA GLY A 584 97.73 -4.64 -89.88
C GLY A 584 98.94 -3.72 -89.91
N GLY A 585 99.71 -3.70 -88.82
CA GLY A 585 101.00 -3.02 -88.79
C GLY A 585 101.94 -3.64 -89.82
N SER A 586 102.40 -2.83 -90.77
CA SER A 586 103.47 -3.22 -91.69
C SER A 586 104.78 -3.33 -90.89
N ALA A 587 105.37 -4.53 -90.90
CA ALA A 587 106.71 -4.81 -90.38
C ALA A 587 107.79 -4.29 -91.32
#